data_AF-A0ABD4Q4S5-F1
#
_entry.id   AF-A0ABD4Q4S5-F1
#
_cell.length_a   1.000
_cell.length_b   1.000
_cell.length_c   1.000
_cell.angle_alpha   90.00
_cell.angle_beta   90.00
_cell.angle_gamma   90.00
#
_symmetry.space_group_name_H-M   'P 1'
#
loop_
_entity.id
_entity.type
_entity.pdbx_description
1 polymer ?
#
loop_
_entity_poly.entity_id
_entity_poly.type
_entity_poly.pdbx_seq_one_letter_code
_entity_poly.pdbx_strand_id
1 'polypeptide(L)'
;GFEEQLVGHSAGETVDVVVTFPEDYRAEDLAGKEAKFVTTIHEVKEKEVPALDDELAKDIDEEVETLDELKEKYRKELSEAKETAYK
;
A
#
# COMPACT_ATOMS: atom_id res chain seq x y z
N GLY A 1 -11.52 -0.94 -10.88
CA GLY A 1 -12.01 -2.09 -11.63
C GLY A 1 -12.35 -3.26 -10.70
N PHE A 2 -11.33 -4.01 -10.29
CA PHE A 2 -11.49 -5.17 -9.39
C PHE A 2 -11.68 -4.75 -7.93
N GLU A 3 -10.71 -4.00 -7.40
CA GLU A 3 -10.71 -3.56 -6.00
C GLU A 3 -11.93 -2.67 -5.69
N GLU A 4 -12.35 -1.82 -6.63
CA GLU A 4 -13.55 -0.98 -6.49
C GLU A 4 -14.84 -1.77 -6.25
N GLN A 5 -14.96 -2.99 -6.81
CA GLN A 5 -16.13 -3.85 -6.58
C GLN A 5 -16.06 -4.61 -5.25
N LEU A 6 -14.91 -4.63 -4.59
CA LEU A 6 -14.75 -5.20 -3.26
C LEU A 6 -14.93 -4.14 -2.15
N VAL A 7 -14.92 -2.85 -2.50
CA VAL A 7 -15.14 -1.76 -1.54
C VAL A 7 -16.55 -1.84 -0.97
N GLY A 8 -16.66 -1.81 0.36
CA GLY A 8 -17.94 -1.82 1.08
C GLY A 8 -18.44 -3.23 1.44
N HIS A 9 -17.81 -4.28 0.93
CA HIS A 9 -18.11 -5.66 1.34
C HIS A 9 -17.37 -6.05 2.61
N SER A 10 -17.94 -6.98 3.38
CA SER A 10 -17.44 -7.38 4.69
C SER A 10 -16.68 -8.71 4.65
N ALA A 11 -15.86 -8.97 5.68
CA ALA A 11 -15.25 -10.28 5.87
C ALA A 11 -16.34 -11.38 5.99
N GLY A 12 -16.09 -12.51 5.33
CA GLY A 12 -17.02 -13.64 5.20
C GLY A 12 -17.95 -13.57 3.98
N GLU A 13 -17.95 -12.46 3.23
CA GLU A 13 -18.82 -12.29 2.06
C GLU A 13 -18.18 -12.86 0.79
N THR A 14 -18.99 -13.47 -0.06
CA THR A 14 -18.60 -13.90 -1.41
C THR A 14 -19.19 -12.92 -2.42
N VAL A 15 -18.32 -12.27 -3.19
CA VAL A 15 -18.65 -11.23 -4.16
C VAL A 15 -18.26 -11.70 -5.55
N ASP A 16 -19.18 -11.54 -6.50
CA ASP A 16 -18.95 -11.82 -7.91
C ASP A 16 -18.46 -10.55 -8.60
N VAL A 17 -17.15 -10.45 -8.79
CA VAL A 17 -16.48 -9.29 -9.39
C VAL A 17 -16.26 -9.53 -10.88
N VAL A 18 -16.84 -8.69 -11.74
CA VAL A 18 -16.64 -8.77 -13.21
C VAL A 18 -15.71 -7.65 -13.65
N VAL A 19 -14.55 -8.00 -14.21
CA VAL A 19 -13.57 -7.01 -14.68
C VAL A 19 -13.13 -7.32 -16.10
N THR A 20 -12.97 -6.25 -16.87
CA THR A 20 -12.35 -6.31 -18.19
C THR A 20 -10.88 -5.98 -18.02
N PHE A 21 -10.01 -6.88 -18.47
CA PHE A 21 -8.57 -6.62 -18.46
C PHE A 21 -8.23 -5.53 -19.50
N PRO A 22 -7.31 -4.61 -19.18
CA PRO A 22 -6.83 -3.65 -20.15
C PRO A 22 -6.12 -4.36 -21.32
N GLU A 23 -6.09 -3.71 -22.49
CA GLU A 23 -5.44 -4.27 -23.69
C GLU A 23 -3.92 -4.41 -23.54
N ASP A 24 -3.30 -3.62 -22.66
CA ASP A 24 -1.86 -3.67 -22.36
C ASP A 24 -1.54 -4.65 -21.20
N TYR A 25 -2.43 -5.59 -20.89
CA TYR A 25 -2.20 -6.52 -19.79
C TYR A 25 -1.08 -7.51 -20.13
N ARG A 26 -0.14 -7.70 -19.19
CA ARG A 26 1.08 -8.52 -19.38
C ARG A 26 0.81 -9.97 -19.80
N ALA A 27 -0.39 -10.48 -19.57
CA ALA A 27 -0.85 -11.76 -20.10
C ALA A 27 -1.70 -11.51 -21.35
N GLU A 28 -1.11 -11.72 -22.54
CA GLU A 28 -1.78 -11.54 -23.83
C GLU A 28 -3.07 -12.37 -23.95
N ASP A 29 -3.11 -13.54 -23.30
CA ASP A 29 -4.30 -14.40 -23.27
C ASP A 29 -5.49 -13.81 -22.51
N LEU A 30 -5.24 -12.85 -21.61
CA LEU A 30 -6.25 -12.21 -20.78
C LEU A 30 -6.51 -10.76 -21.19
N ALA A 31 -5.60 -10.14 -21.96
CA ALA A 31 -5.74 -8.77 -22.45
C ALA A 31 -7.06 -8.54 -23.22
N GLY A 32 -7.80 -7.49 -22.84
CA GLY A 32 -9.08 -7.12 -23.48
C GLY A 32 -10.26 -8.07 -23.20
N LYS A 33 -10.07 -9.15 -22.43
CA LYS A 33 -11.15 -10.10 -22.10
C LYS A 33 -11.85 -9.71 -20.80
N GLU A 34 -13.15 -10.02 -20.77
CA GLU A 34 -13.96 -9.95 -19.56
C GLU A 34 -13.76 -11.22 -18.73
N ALA A 35 -13.51 -11.06 -17.43
CA ALA A 35 -13.34 -12.15 -16.49
C ALA A 35 -14.23 -11.94 -15.27
N LYS A 36 -14.91 -13.02 -14.86
CA LYS A 36 -15.71 -13.07 -13.64
C LYS A 36 -14.92 -13.79 -12.55
N PHE A 37 -14.67 -13.08 -11.46
CA PHE A 37 -14.00 -13.59 -10.27
C PHE A 37 -15.03 -13.76 -9.16
N VAL A 38 -15.20 -15.00 -8.70
CA VAL A 38 -15.96 -15.30 -7.49
C VAL A 38 -14.99 -15.16 -6.32
N THR A 39 -14.97 -13.99 -5.68
CA THR A 39 -14.00 -13.65 -4.63
C THR A 39 -14.65 -13.77 -3.27
N THR A 40 -14.09 -14.60 -2.39
CA THR A 40 -14.52 -14.69 -0.99
C THR A 40 -13.58 -13.86 -0.13
N ILE A 41 -14.12 -12.89 0.60
CA ILE A 41 -13.36 -12.03 1.50
C ILE A 41 -13.15 -12.82 2.79
N HIS A 42 -11.95 -13.35 3.02
CA HIS A 42 -11.67 -14.12 4.22
C HIS A 42 -11.53 -13.23 5.46
N GLU A 43 -10.84 -12.10 5.33
CA GLU A 43 -10.58 -11.20 6.43
C GLU A 43 -10.35 -9.78 5.89
N VAL A 44 -10.84 -8.77 6.60
CA VAL A 44 -10.55 -7.37 6.33
C VAL A 44 -9.70 -6.86 7.48
N LYS A 45 -8.43 -6.59 7.20
CA LYS A 45 -7.49 -6.00 8.15
C LYS A 45 -7.29 -4.54 7.78
N GLU A 46 -7.49 -3.64 8.75
CA GLU A 46 -7.08 -2.26 8.61
C GLU A 46 -5.64 -2.11 9.13
N LYS A 47 -4.83 -1.30 8.46
CA LYS A 47 -3.55 -0.88 9.03
C LYS A 47 -3.85 0.14 10.12
N GLU A 48 -3.69 -0.26 11.37
CA GLU A 48 -3.59 0.69 12.46
C GLU A 48 -2.29 1.46 12.27
N VAL A 49 -2.39 2.68 11.74
CA VAL A 49 -1.24 3.58 11.64
C VAL A 49 -1.06 4.15 13.05
N PRO A 50 0.04 3.80 13.76
CA PRO A 50 0.30 4.37 15.07
C PRO A 50 0.37 5.89 14.97
N ALA A 51 0.05 6.56 16.07
CA ALA A 51 0.21 8.01 16.14
C ALA A 51 1.65 8.36 15.79
N LEU A 52 1.82 9.36 14.93
CA LEU A 52 3.13 9.87 14.60
C LEU A 52 3.60 10.73 15.78
N ASP A 53 4.21 10.07 16.77
CA ASP A 53 4.66 10.64 18.04
C ASP A 53 6.08 10.14 18.41
N ASP A 54 6.57 10.59 19.57
CA ASP A 54 7.93 10.30 20.05
C ASP A 54 8.12 8.81 20.40
N GLU A 55 7.03 8.09 20.72
CA GLU A 55 7.11 6.65 21.01
C GLU A 55 7.29 5.87 19.71
N LEU A 56 6.55 6.23 18.65
CA LEU A 56 6.79 5.67 17.32
C LEU A 56 8.19 6.03 16.80
N ALA A 57 8.70 7.22 17.14
CA ALA A 57 10.03 7.64 16.73
C ALA A 57 11.13 6.73 17.30
N LYS A 58 11.04 6.41 18.59
CA LYS A 58 11.93 5.46 19.27
C LYS A 58 11.79 4.02 18.77
N ASP A 59 10.57 3.59 18.43
CA ASP A 59 10.31 2.27 17.86
C ASP A 59 10.94 2.11 16.46
N ILE A 60 11.00 3.18 15.67
CA ILE A 60 11.62 3.19 14.34
C ILE A 60 13.14 3.27 14.46
N ASP A 61 13.64 4.08 15.38
CA ASP A 61 15.06 4.36 15.53
C ASP A 61 15.42 4.58 17.00
N GLU A 62 16.12 3.63 17.61
CA GLU A 62 16.50 3.68 19.02
C GLU A 62 17.44 4.87 19.35
N GLU A 63 18.02 5.53 18.33
CA GLU A 63 18.91 6.67 18.49
C GLU A 63 18.17 8.02 18.50
N VAL A 64 16.86 8.07 18.22
CA VAL A 64 16.08 9.32 18.23
C VAL A 64 15.08 9.32 19.38
N GLU A 65 15.05 10.40 20.16
CA GLU A 65 14.16 10.52 21.31
C GLU A 65 12.82 11.15 20.93
N THR A 66 12.80 11.90 19.83
CA THR A 66 11.63 12.64 19.35
C THR A 66 11.33 12.42 17.88
N LEU A 67 10.06 12.63 17.52
CA LEU A 67 9.62 12.57 16.13
C LEU A 67 10.32 13.60 15.23
N ASP A 68 10.62 14.78 15.76
CA ASP A 68 11.29 15.83 14.97
C ASP A 68 12.72 15.43 14.60
N GLU A 69 13.45 14.78 15.51
CA GLU A 69 14.77 14.22 15.22
C GLU A 69 14.71 13.13 14.14
N LEU A 70 13.73 12.23 14.22
CA LEU A 70 13.50 11.21 13.19
C LEU A 70 13.27 11.87 11.81
N LYS A 71 12.43 12.91 11.75
CA LYS A 71 12.16 13.66 10.51
C LYS A 71 13.39 14.36 9.97
N GLU A 72 14.22 14.95 10.83
CA GLU A 72 15.46 15.59 10.42
C GLU A 72 16.47 14.57 9.87
N LYS A 73 16.62 13.41 10.52
CA LYS A 73 17.46 12.30 10.06
C LYS A 73 17.07 11.85 8.66
N TYR A 74 15.79 11.52 8.44
CA TYR A 74 15.30 11.12 7.12
C TYR A 74 15.41 12.22 6.06
N ARG A 75 15.20 13.50 6.43
CA ARG A 75 15.41 14.62 5.50
C ARG A 75 16.86 14.71 5.05
N LYS A 76 17.79 14.51 5.98
CA LYS A 76 19.22 14.52 5.67
C LYS A 76 19.58 13.35 4.75
N GLU A 77 19.15 12.13 5.08
CA GLU A 77 19.37 10.95 4.23
C GLU A 77 18.80 11.12 2.82
N LEU A 78 17.58 11.63 2.69
CA LEU A 78 16.96 11.90 1.39
C LEU A 78 17.73 12.97 0.60
N SER A 79 18.26 14.00 1.28
CA SER A 79 19.09 15.02 0.64
C SER A 79 20.42 14.45 0.17
N GLU A 80 21.08 13.64 0.99
CA GLU A 80 22.34 12.98 0.66
C GLU A 80 22.16 11.96 -0.47
N ALA A 81 21.08 11.18 -0.44
CA ALA A 81 20.70 10.25 -1.50
C ALA A 81 20.42 10.98 -2.81
N LYS A 82 19.70 12.11 -2.77
CA LYS A 82 19.46 12.95 -3.94
C LYS A 82 20.76 13.55 -4.48
N GLU A 83 21.65 14.04 -3.62
CA GLU A 83 22.94 14.56 -4.05
C GLU A 83 23.81 13.47 -4.70
N THR A 84 23.78 12.26 -4.14
CA THR A 84 24.50 11.11 -4.68
C THR A 84 23.91 10.63 -6.00
N ALA A 85 22.58 10.63 -6.16
CA ALA A 85 21.91 10.25 -7.40
C ALA A 85 22.09 11.26 -8.54
N TYR A 86 22.45 12.51 -8.21
CA TYR A 86 22.76 13.56 -9.19
C TYR A 86 24.27 13.68 -9.51
N LYS A 87 25.14 12.92 -8.83
CA LYS A 87 26.55 12.75 -9.19
C LYS A 87 26.72 11.60 -10.17
#